data_AF-A0A2T0SYJ2-F1
#
_entry.id   AF-A0A2T0SYJ2-F1
#
_cell.length_a   1.000
_cell.length_b   1.000
_cell.length_c   1.000
_cell.angle_alpha   90.00
_cell.angle_beta   90.00
_cell.angle_gamma   90.00
#
_symmetry.space_group_name_H-M   'P 1'
#
loop_
_entity.id
_entity.type
_entity.pdbx_description
1 polymer ?
#
loop_
_entity_poly.entity_id
_entity_poly.type
_entity_poly.pdbx_seq_one_letter_code
_entity_poly.pdbx_strand_id
1 'polypeptide(L)'
;MTYNIPPYLYRMEGGTVTISLLSSPSINIFDSSLFAPASFVSGTNIQSGTGSTSFSIPHGLTGTPSFFQVMASSDDADNTNIRKVTATATSLIINYKVAPAIGTNNLSWSWMARL
;
A
#
# COMPACT_ATOMS: atom_id res chain seq x y z
N MET A 1 -13.65 25.29 40.32
CA MET A 1 -12.42 24.90 39.62
C MET A 1 -12.85 24.47 38.22
N THR A 2 -12.69 25.36 37.24
CA THR A 2 -13.37 25.26 35.95
C THR A 2 -12.39 24.69 34.91
N TYR A 3 -12.79 23.62 34.23
CA TYR A 3 -11.99 23.02 33.15
C TYR A 3 -12.13 23.88 31.89
N ASN A 4 -11.02 24.42 31.40
CA ASN A 4 -10.98 25.28 30.23
C ASN A 4 -10.56 24.43 29.02
N ILE A 5 -11.47 24.19 28.07
CA ILE A 5 -11.14 23.59 26.77
C ILE A 5 -11.55 24.57 25.68
N PRO A 6 -10.60 25.16 24.94
CA PRO A 6 -10.89 25.64 23.59
C PRO A 6 -9.68 25.43 22.62
N PRO A 7 -9.80 25.73 21.30
CA PRO A 7 -10.42 24.84 20.31
C PRO A 7 -9.49 24.68 19.09
N TYR A 8 -9.06 23.46 18.77
CA TYR A 8 -8.32 23.23 17.53
C TYR A 8 -9.24 23.47 16.33
N LEU A 9 -8.79 24.27 15.35
CA LEU A 9 -9.47 24.44 14.07
C LEU A 9 -8.70 23.64 13.01
N TYR A 10 -9.36 22.71 12.34
CA TYR A 10 -8.76 21.90 11.29
C TYR A 10 -9.19 22.45 9.93
N ARG A 11 -8.22 22.79 9.08
CA ARG A 11 -8.47 23.05 7.65
C ARG A 11 -7.54 22.18 6.83
N MET A 12 -8.11 21.51 5.83
CA MET A 12 -7.38 20.65 4.91
C MET A 12 -7.23 21.39 3.58
N GLU A 13 -6.01 21.64 3.15
CA GLU A 13 -5.72 22.13 1.80
C GLU A 13 -4.60 21.30 1.17
N GLY A 14 -4.83 20.80 -0.04
CA GLY A 14 -3.80 20.16 -0.86
C GLY A 14 -3.05 18.98 -0.22
N GLY A 15 -3.68 18.25 0.70
CA GLY A 15 -3.08 17.09 1.37
C GLY A 15 -2.21 17.41 2.59
N THR A 16 -2.19 18.64 3.07
CA THR A 16 -1.42 19.03 4.27
C THR A 16 -2.38 19.45 5.40
N VAL A 17 -2.16 18.91 6.61
CA VAL A 17 -2.83 19.36 7.85
C VAL A 17 -1.92 20.37 8.54
N THR A 18 -2.40 21.58 8.80
CA THR A 18 -1.64 22.59 9.56
C THR A 18 -2.26 22.74 10.95
N ILE A 19 -1.47 22.56 12.01
CA ILE A 19 -1.88 22.71 13.41
C ILE A 19 -1.18 23.96 13.98
N SER A 20 -1.93 24.99 14.33
CA SER A 20 -1.38 26.25 14.86
C SER A 20 -1.63 26.37 16.37
N LEU A 21 -0.56 26.41 17.17
CA LEU A 21 -0.62 26.68 18.61
C LEU A 21 -0.42 28.17 18.85
N LEU A 22 -1.26 28.79 19.69
CA LEU A 22 -1.28 30.25 19.89
C LEU A 22 -0.13 30.81 20.77
N SER A 23 0.76 29.99 21.35
CA SER A 23 1.84 30.50 22.22
C SER A 23 2.96 29.48 22.56
N SER A 24 3.85 29.22 21.59
CA SER A 24 5.05 28.33 21.54
C SER A 24 5.88 28.11 22.85
N PRO A 25 6.72 27.05 22.95
CA PRO A 25 7.69 26.63 21.94
C PRO A 25 7.13 25.57 21.01
N SER A 26 7.15 25.87 19.72
CA SER A 26 6.61 25.04 18.66
C SER A 26 7.40 23.73 18.59
N ILE A 27 6.68 22.59 18.61
CA ILE A 27 7.24 21.33 18.15
C ILE A 27 7.05 21.30 16.62
N ASN A 28 8.16 21.27 15.88
CA ASN A 28 8.13 21.09 14.43
C ASN A 28 8.11 19.58 14.14
N ILE A 29 6.92 18.97 14.05
CA ILE A 29 6.78 17.62 13.49
C ILE A 29 6.70 17.73 11.96
N PHE A 30 7.77 18.22 11.35
CA PHE A 30 7.99 18.12 9.91
C PHE A 30 9.39 17.57 9.62
N ASP A 31 9.92 16.76 10.53
CA ASP A 31 11.06 15.95 10.18
C ASP A 31 10.56 14.72 9.42
N SER A 32 10.69 14.76 8.09
CA SER A 32 10.47 13.60 7.22
C SER A 32 11.35 12.41 7.59
N SER A 33 12.40 12.60 8.40
CA SER A 33 13.28 11.54 8.91
C SER A 33 12.70 10.77 10.11
N LEU A 34 11.62 11.26 10.73
CA LEU A 34 10.94 10.56 11.83
C LEU A 34 9.98 9.45 11.32
N PHE A 35 9.63 9.48 10.04
CA PHE A 35 9.02 8.34 9.37
C PHE A 35 10.14 7.45 8.85
N ALA A 36 10.59 6.49 9.66
CA ALA A 36 11.40 5.40 9.13
C ALA A 36 10.67 4.83 7.90
N PRO A 37 11.33 4.63 6.75
CA PRO A 37 10.69 4.06 5.57
C PRO A 37 10.02 2.75 5.99
N ALA A 38 8.78 2.55 5.55
CA ALA A 38 8.01 1.36 5.90
C ALA A 38 8.86 0.14 5.55
N SER A 39 9.26 -0.63 6.55
CA SER A 39 10.00 -1.88 6.35
C SER A 39 9.06 -3.04 6.08
N PHE A 40 7.77 -2.86 6.36
CA PHE A 40 6.69 -3.81 6.12
C PHE A 40 5.47 -3.08 5.55
N VAL A 41 4.86 -3.67 4.53
CA VAL A 41 3.66 -3.16 3.86
C VAL A 41 2.75 -4.33 3.52
N SER A 42 1.45 -4.08 3.44
CA SER A 42 0.46 -5.06 3.01
C SER A 42 -0.73 -4.36 2.36
N GLY A 43 -1.57 -5.14 1.70
CA GLY A 43 -2.81 -4.63 1.16
C GLY A 43 -3.57 -5.64 0.32
N THR A 44 -4.58 -5.13 -0.36
CA THR A 44 -5.31 -5.83 -1.42
C THR A 44 -5.12 -5.09 -2.72
N ASN A 45 -5.01 -5.82 -3.82
CA ASN A 45 -4.94 -5.24 -5.16
C ASN A 45 -6.01 -5.87 -6.04
N ILE A 46 -6.76 -5.03 -6.76
CA ILE A 46 -7.83 -5.46 -7.67
C ILE A 46 -7.46 -5.01 -9.08
N GLN A 47 -7.52 -5.95 -10.03
CA GLN A 47 -7.26 -5.68 -11.44
C GLN A 47 -8.26 -6.42 -12.33
N SER A 48 -8.29 -6.04 -13.60
CA SER A 48 -9.08 -6.70 -14.64
C SER A 48 -8.23 -7.75 -15.35
N GLY A 49 -8.79 -8.93 -15.60
CA GLY A 49 -8.15 -9.92 -16.46
C GLY A 49 -8.12 -9.43 -17.90
N THR A 50 -6.94 -9.47 -18.53
CA THR A 50 -6.72 -8.94 -19.89
C THR A 50 -6.25 -10.01 -20.89
N GLY A 51 -6.18 -11.28 -20.48
CA GLY A 51 -5.51 -12.34 -21.23
C GLY A 51 -3.98 -12.32 -21.07
N SER A 52 -3.45 -11.42 -20.24
CA SER A 52 -2.03 -11.41 -19.85
C SER A 52 -1.74 -12.47 -18.77
N THR A 53 -0.51 -12.97 -18.75
CA THR A 53 -0.03 -13.91 -17.73
C THR A 53 0.75 -13.23 -16.60
N SER A 54 0.95 -11.91 -16.67
CA SER A 54 1.74 -11.15 -15.71
C SER A 54 0.96 -9.95 -15.19
N PHE A 55 0.96 -9.77 -13.87
CA PHE A 55 0.29 -8.68 -13.16
C PHE A 55 1.23 -8.08 -12.12
N SER A 56 1.19 -6.76 -11.97
CA SER A 56 2.08 -6.01 -11.08
C SER A 56 1.30 -5.37 -9.93
N ILE A 57 1.77 -5.54 -8.71
CA ILE A 57 1.28 -4.87 -7.50
C ILE A 57 2.37 -3.90 -7.02
N PRO A 58 2.18 -2.58 -7.14
CA PRO A 58 3.07 -1.59 -6.54
C PRO A 58 3.07 -1.73 -5.01
N HIS A 59 4.25 -1.84 -4.38
CA HIS A 59 4.34 -2.08 -2.93
C HIS A 59 4.77 -0.88 -2.09
N GLY A 60 5.37 0.15 -2.68
CA GLY A 60 5.74 1.39 -1.96
C GLY A 60 7.00 1.32 -1.07
N LEU A 61 7.57 0.15 -0.82
CA LEU A 61 8.91 0.01 -0.21
C LEU A 61 10.01 0.75 -1.01
N THR A 62 11.06 1.17 -0.32
CA THR A 62 12.22 1.88 -0.90
C THR A 62 13.25 0.97 -1.58
N GLY A 63 13.01 -0.35 -1.59
CA GLY A 63 13.90 -1.35 -2.17
C GLY A 63 13.21 -2.68 -2.39
N THR A 64 13.95 -3.64 -2.94
CA THR A 64 13.42 -4.98 -3.21
C THR A 64 13.19 -5.73 -1.90
N PRO A 65 11.97 -6.22 -1.61
CA PRO A 65 11.69 -6.95 -0.37
C PRO A 65 12.47 -8.28 -0.29
N SER A 66 13.07 -8.57 0.87
CA SER A 66 13.64 -9.90 1.17
C SER A 66 12.57 -10.96 1.46
N PHE A 67 11.37 -10.53 1.86
CA PHE A 67 10.23 -11.41 2.10
C PHE A 67 8.96 -10.83 1.50
N PHE A 68 8.17 -11.65 0.82
CA PHE A 68 6.86 -11.28 0.31
C PHE A 68 5.95 -12.49 0.20
N GLN A 69 4.65 -12.24 0.28
CA GLN A 69 3.62 -13.23 0.01
C GLN A 69 2.49 -12.55 -0.75
N VAL A 70 1.97 -13.24 -1.77
CA VAL A 70 0.77 -12.83 -2.50
C VAL A 70 -0.15 -14.04 -2.55
N MET A 71 -1.42 -13.81 -2.22
CA MET A 71 -2.46 -14.82 -2.18
C MET A 71 -3.67 -14.30 -2.96
N ALA A 72 -4.10 -15.04 -3.97
CA ALA A 72 -5.36 -14.78 -4.67
C ALA A 72 -6.52 -14.74 -3.66
N SER A 73 -7.38 -13.75 -3.81
CA SER A 73 -8.59 -13.55 -2.99
C SER A 73 -9.88 -13.61 -3.79
N SER A 74 -9.80 -13.80 -5.12
CA SER A 74 -10.94 -14.13 -5.98
C SER A 74 -10.70 -15.44 -6.73
N ASP A 75 -11.79 -16.10 -7.12
CA ASP A 75 -11.74 -17.37 -7.84
C ASP A 75 -11.03 -17.24 -9.19
N ASP A 76 -11.29 -16.15 -9.93
CA ASP A 76 -10.62 -15.91 -11.22
C ASP A 76 -9.11 -15.70 -11.10
N ALA A 77 -8.64 -15.22 -9.93
CA ALA A 77 -7.23 -15.05 -9.65
C ALA A 77 -6.54 -16.37 -9.21
N ASP A 78 -7.28 -17.41 -8.81
CA ASP A 78 -6.83 -18.79 -8.56
C ASP A 78 -5.34 -19.00 -8.18
N ASN A 79 -5.08 -19.28 -6.89
CA ASN A 79 -3.74 -19.60 -6.39
C ASN A 79 -3.09 -20.81 -7.06
N THR A 80 -3.86 -21.79 -7.53
CA THR A 80 -3.30 -23.03 -8.10
C THR A 80 -2.63 -22.81 -9.46
N ASN A 81 -3.05 -21.75 -10.15
CA ASN A 81 -2.54 -21.36 -11.46
C ASN A 81 -1.43 -20.29 -11.40
N ILE A 82 -1.17 -19.70 -10.23
CA ILE A 82 0.03 -18.86 -10.01
C ILE A 82 1.27 -19.75 -10.14
N ARG A 83 2.14 -19.42 -11.11
CA ARG A 83 3.41 -20.12 -11.34
C ARG A 83 4.48 -19.69 -10.36
N LYS A 84 4.63 -18.37 -10.21
CA LYS A 84 5.62 -17.75 -9.32
C LYS A 84 5.27 -16.30 -9.05
N VAL A 85 5.72 -15.82 -7.91
CA VAL A 85 5.73 -14.39 -7.59
C VAL A 85 7.18 -13.96 -7.45
N THR A 86 7.54 -12.82 -8.06
CA THR A 86 8.87 -12.22 -7.96
C THR A 86 8.74 -10.78 -7.47
N ALA A 87 9.80 -10.22 -6.90
CA ALA A 87 9.79 -8.83 -6.46
C ALA A 87 10.87 -8.01 -7.18
N THR A 88 10.55 -6.74 -7.43
CA THR A 88 11.50 -5.71 -7.87
C THR A 88 11.62 -4.65 -6.77
N ALA A 89 12.37 -3.58 -7.03
CA ALA A 89 12.46 -2.45 -6.11
C ALA A 89 11.15 -1.66 -5.93
N THR A 90 10.16 -1.87 -6.80
CA THR A 90 8.93 -1.08 -6.82
C THR A 90 7.64 -1.91 -6.80
N SER A 91 7.71 -3.20 -7.17
CA SER A 91 6.52 -4.00 -7.41
C SER A 91 6.71 -5.48 -7.13
N LEU A 92 5.62 -6.13 -6.71
CA LEU A 92 5.48 -7.59 -6.74
C LEU A 92 4.88 -7.99 -8.09
N ILE A 93 5.49 -8.94 -8.77
CA ILE A 93 5.07 -9.43 -10.09
C ILE A 93 4.54 -10.85 -9.95
N ILE A 94 3.25 -11.00 -10.22
CA ILE A 94 2.53 -12.28 -10.21
C ILE A 94 2.59 -12.85 -11.61
N ASN A 95 3.07 -14.08 -11.75
CA ASN A 95 3.18 -14.76 -13.04
C ASN A 95 2.34 -16.03 -13.00
N TYR A 96 1.38 -16.14 -13.92
CA TYR A 96 0.50 -17.30 -14.08
C TYR A 96 1.07 -18.32 -15.07
N LYS A 97 0.63 -19.58 -14.93
CA LYS A 97 0.92 -20.63 -15.93
C LYS A 97 0.03 -20.45 -17.17
N VAL A 98 -1.24 -20.11 -16.94
CA VAL A 98 -2.26 -19.80 -17.96
C VAL A 98 -2.90 -18.45 -17.62
N ALA A 99 -3.15 -17.61 -18.62
CA ALA A 99 -3.76 -16.30 -18.38
C ALA A 99 -5.11 -16.44 -17.64
N PRO A 100 -5.35 -15.66 -16.57
CA PRO A 100 -6.64 -15.61 -15.90
C PRO A 100 -7.76 -15.20 -16.85
N ALA A 101 -9.01 -15.51 -16.47
CA ALA A 101 -10.20 -15.16 -17.25
C ALA A 101 -10.28 -13.63 -17.48
N ILE A 102 -10.62 -13.24 -18.71
CA ILE A 102 -10.84 -11.84 -19.06
C ILE A 102 -12.11 -11.35 -18.39
N GLY A 103 -12.04 -10.20 -17.71
CA GLY A 103 -13.16 -9.63 -16.98
C GLY A 103 -12.80 -8.28 -16.36
N THR A 104 -13.79 -7.61 -15.78
CA THR A 104 -13.62 -6.30 -15.15
C THR A 104 -13.48 -6.47 -13.64
N ASN A 105 -12.37 -6.01 -13.06
CA ASN A 105 -12.08 -6.06 -11.62
C ASN A 105 -12.29 -7.44 -10.99
N ASN A 106 -12.11 -8.49 -11.79
CA ASN A 106 -12.40 -9.86 -11.41
C ASN A 106 -11.20 -10.55 -10.74
N LEU A 107 -10.00 -9.99 -10.88
CA LEU A 107 -8.80 -10.48 -10.23
C LEU A 107 -8.54 -9.69 -8.95
N SER A 108 -8.37 -10.37 -7.83
CA SER A 108 -7.98 -9.75 -6.57
C SER A 108 -6.94 -10.58 -5.83
N TRP A 109 -6.01 -9.91 -5.16
CA TRP A 109 -4.98 -10.52 -4.32
C TRP A 109 -4.79 -9.78 -3.02
N SER A 110 -4.65 -10.54 -1.93
CA SER A 110 -4.10 -10.05 -0.67
C SER A 110 -2.60 -10.28 -0.65
N TRP A 111 -1.84 -9.28 -0.22
CA TRP A 111 -0.38 -9.33 -0.29
C TRP A 111 0.28 -8.66 0.92
N MET A 112 1.51 -9.07 1.19
CA MET A 112 2.41 -8.43 2.14
C MET A 112 3.86 -8.49 1.64
N ALA A 113 4.66 -7.52 2.03
CA ALA A 113 6.08 -7.46 1.71
C ALA A 113 6.88 -6.82 2.85
N ARG A 114 8.11 -7.28 3.03
CA ARG A 114 9.07 -6.77 4.01
C ARG A 114 10.45 -6.64 3.37
N LEU A 115 11.14 -5.53 3.63
CA LEU A 115 12.55 -5.36 3.27
C LEU A 115 13.42 -6.43 3.93
#